data_AF-A0A845R8S5-F1
#
_entry.id   AF-A0A845R8S5-F1
#
_cell.length_a   1.000
_cell.length_b   1.000
_cell.length_c   1.000
_cell.angle_alpha   90.00
_cell.angle_beta   90.00
_cell.angle_gamma   90.00
#
_symmetry.space_group_name_H-M   'P 1'
#
loop_
_entity.id
_entity.type
_entity.pdbx_description
1 polymer ?
#
loop_
_entity_poly.entity_id
_entity_poly.type
_entity_poly.pdbx_seq_one_letter_code
_entity_poly.pdbx_strand_id
1 'polypeptide(L)'
;MLKHYEENFAEMTPQEKENFLGRFSCLSLTSDYINDLFALIVYTRALNTQRTDSTPEVLPLAFDLLWDAMASGETVITEELRQFEECLQAAACMIVNCDDSYMDTPEKEDFYHKYFDDWDHRSCNSGFLEMFGHLFFDIVEENGESPDRVGELLECWADSYIAEELGMDESAPLNGFQWDKRRADVHASPIFCDIIARLQEDMREAMSGKPAGELRERYQTLGLFSEEELRQFRA
;
A
#
# COMPACT_ATOMS: atom_id res chain seq x y z
N MET A 1 18.06 -8.75 -15.13
CA MET A 1 16.88 -8.46 -14.31
C MET A 1 16.92 -9.43 -13.13
N LEU A 2 17.08 -8.94 -11.91
CA LEU A 2 16.99 -9.77 -10.71
C LEU A 2 15.54 -10.21 -10.55
N LYS A 3 15.32 -11.50 -10.32
CA LYS A 3 13.98 -12.04 -10.11
C LYS A 3 13.74 -12.12 -8.61
N HIS A 4 13.43 -10.98 -8.01
CA HIS A 4 13.21 -10.85 -6.56
C HIS A 4 12.14 -11.84 -6.04
N TYR A 5 11.20 -12.26 -6.88
CA TYR A 5 10.21 -13.30 -6.59
C TYR A 5 10.74 -14.74 -6.58
N GLU A 6 12.01 -15.01 -6.92
CA GLU A 6 12.62 -16.35 -6.84
C GLU A 6 13.51 -16.53 -5.59
N GLU A 7 13.83 -15.45 -4.88
CA GLU A 7 14.73 -15.49 -3.71
C GLU A 7 13.98 -15.96 -2.47
N ASN A 8 14.60 -16.79 -1.62
CA ASN A 8 13.99 -17.23 -0.36
C ASN A 8 14.34 -16.25 0.77
N PHE A 9 13.50 -15.24 0.99
CA PHE A 9 13.74 -14.20 2.00
C PHE A 9 13.91 -14.77 3.42
N ALA A 10 13.18 -15.83 3.77
CA ALA A 10 13.25 -16.42 5.11
C ALA A 10 14.62 -17.04 5.43
N GLU A 11 15.35 -17.50 4.41
CA GLU A 11 16.69 -18.11 4.55
C GLU A 11 17.84 -17.10 4.45
N MET A 12 17.54 -15.83 4.16
CA MET A 12 18.54 -14.77 4.05
C MET A 12 19.13 -14.40 5.41
N THR A 13 20.42 -14.07 5.42
CA THR A 13 21.06 -13.40 6.56
C THR A 13 20.46 -12.01 6.79
N PRO A 14 20.59 -11.43 7.99
CA PRO A 14 20.07 -10.09 8.26
C PRO A 14 20.54 -9.03 7.25
N GLN A 15 21.83 -9.05 6.88
CA GLN A 15 22.37 -8.12 5.89
C GLN A 15 21.77 -8.33 4.49
N GLU A 16 21.49 -9.57 4.11
CA GLU A 16 20.83 -9.88 2.84
C GLU A 16 19.37 -9.42 2.84
N LYS A 17 18.66 -9.51 3.96
CA LYS A 17 17.29 -8.99 4.12
C LYS A 17 17.24 -7.46 3.96
N GLU A 18 18.13 -6.73 4.64
CA GLU A 18 18.24 -5.27 4.47
C GLU A 18 18.54 -4.90 3.01
N ASN A 19 19.47 -5.61 2.38
CA ASN A 19 19.79 -5.38 0.96
C ASN A 19 18.63 -5.78 0.03
N PHE A 20 17.80 -6.75 0.40
CA PHE A 20 16.62 -7.13 -0.35
C PHE A 20 15.59 -6.00 -0.34
N LEU A 21 15.29 -5.46 0.84
CA LEU A 21 14.30 -4.40 1.03
C LEU A 21 14.74 -3.08 0.41
N GLY A 22 16.01 -2.71 0.56
CA GLY A 22 16.57 -1.53 -0.12
C GLY A 22 16.62 -1.64 -1.65
N ARG A 23 16.39 -2.83 -2.21
CA ARG A 23 16.21 -3.06 -3.66
C ARG A 23 14.74 -3.18 -4.06
N PHE A 24 13.83 -3.26 -3.10
CA PHE A 24 12.41 -3.50 -3.32
C PHE A 24 11.72 -2.29 -3.95
N SER A 25 12.10 -1.07 -3.55
CA SER A 25 11.73 0.18 -4.25
C SER A 25 12.20 0.16 -5.71
N CYS A 26 13.44 -0.29 -5.95
CA CYS A 26 14.00 -0.44 -7.30
C CYS A 26 13.43 -1.62 -8.12
N LEU A 27 12.28 -2.19 -7.76
CA LEU A 27 11.62 -3.26 -8.50
C LEU A 27 11.02 -2.73 -9.80
N SER A 28 11.83 -2.72 -10.86
CA SER A 28 11.28 -2.64 -12.21
C SER A 28 10.89 -4.05 -12.67
N LEU A 29 9.60 -4.39 -12.59
CA LEU A 29 9.05 -5.55 -13.29
C LEU A 29 9.07 -5.29 -14.80
N THR A 30 8.42 -6.17 -15.58
CA THR A 30 8.61 -6.22 -17.03
C THR A 30 7.98 -5.05 -17.81
N SER A 31 7.08 -4.28 -17.20
CA SER A 31 6.46 -3.08 -17.77
C SER A 31 5.78 -2.23 -16.68
N ASP A 32 5.50 -0.96 -16.97
CA ASP A 32 4.82 -0.04 -16.06
C ASP A 32 3.44 -0.58 -15.65
N TYR A 33 2.63 -1.06 -16.59
CA TYR A 33 1.37 -1.75 -16.28
C TYR A 33 1.51 -2.89 -15.25
N ILE A 34 2.59 -3.68 -15.34
CA ILE A 34 2.80 -4.82 -14.43
C ILE A 34 3.26 -4.31 -13.05
N ASN A 35 4.05 -3.22 -13.00
CA ASN A 35 4.39 -2.54 -11.76
C ASN A 35 3.14 -1.98 -11.07
N ASP A 36 2.30 -1.28 -11.82
CA ASP A 36 1.06 -0.69 -11.34
C ASP A 36 0.09 -1.77 -10.85
N LEU A 37 -0.03 -2.86 -11.59
CA LEU A 37 -0.91 -3.98 -11.22
C LEU A 37 -0.41 -4.67 -9.96
N PHE A 38 0.90 -4.88 -9.83
CA PHE A 38 1.49 -5.40 -8.61
C PHE A 38 1.21 -4.46 -7.43
N ALA A 39 1.46 -3.16 -7.57
CA ALA A 39 1.20 -2.19 -6.51
C ALA A 39 -0.29 -2.15 -6.11
N LEU A 40 -1.20 -2.13 -7.09
CA LEU A 40 -2.65 -2.18 -6.86
C LEU A 40 -3.06 -3.44 -6.09
N ILE A 41 -2.51 -4.61 -6.43
CA ILE A 41 -2.73 -5.86 -5.71
C ILE A 41 -2.32 -5.70 -4.24
N VAL A 42 -1.10 -5.22 -3.98
CA VAL A 42 -0.57 -5.10 -2.62
C VAL A 42 -1.39 -4.11 -1.78
N TYR A 43 -1.71 -2.95 -2.34
CA TYR A 43 -2.53 -1.94 -1.67
C TYR A 43 -3.96 -2.42 -1.44
N THR A 44 -4.53 -3.23 -2.33
CA THR A 44 -5.85 -3.85 -2.12
C THR A 44 -5.81 -4.76 -0.88
N ARG A 45 -4.75 -5.54 -0.73
CA ARG A 45 -4.55 -6.41 0.44
C ARG A 45 -4.33 -5.62 1.73
N ALA A 46 -3.60 -4.51 1.67
CA ALA A 46 -3.42 -3.61 2.79
C ALA A 46 -4.75 -2.98 3.22
N LEU A 47 -5.57 -2.49 2.28
CA LEU A 47 -6.93 -2.02 2.57
C LEU A 47 -7.75 -3.11 3.27
N ASN A 48 -7.78 -4.33 2.71
CA ASN A 48 -8.56 -5.43 3.28
C ASN A 48 -8.13 -5.81 4.71
N THR A 49 -6.87 -5.56 5.06
CA THR A 49 -6.36 -5.81 6.42
C THR A 49 -6.93 -4.83 7.43
N GLN A 50 -6.91 -3.54 7.09
CA GLN A 50 -7.28 -2.46 8.02
C GLN A 50 -8.73 -2.02 7.91
N ARG A 51 -9.48 -2.53 6.93
CA ARG A 51 -10.86 -2.14 6.70
C ARG A 51 -11.72 -2.42 7.94
N THR A 52 -12.39 -1.38 8.42
CA THR A 52 -13.37 -1.43 9.51
C THR A 52 -14.68 -0.80 9.06
N ASP A 53 -15.68 -0.81 9.94
CA ASP A 53 -16.95 -0.10 9.73
C ASP A 53 -16.77 1.43 9.62
N SER A 54 -15.60 1.97 10.02
CA SER A 54 -15.26 3.39 9.93
C SER A 54 -14.34 3.74 8.76
N THR A 55 -14.05 2.79 7.86
CA THR A 55 -13.28 3.08 6.64
C THR A 55 -14.10 3.96 5.69
N PRO A 56 -13.56 5.09 5.20
CA PRO A 56 -14.27 5.97 4.28
C PRO A 56 -14.71 5.23 3.02
N GLU A 57 -15.96 5.40 2.60
CA GLU A 57 -16.51 4.75 1.42
C GLU A 57 -15.77 5.11 0.12
N VAL A 58 -15.09 6.26 0.11
CA VAL A 58 -14.26 6.70 -1.01
C VAL A 58 -13.05 5.79 -1.25
N LEU A 59 -12.50 5.14 -0.21
CA LEU A 59 -11.34 4.25 -0.38
C LEU A 59 -11.71 3.00 -1.21
N PRO A 60 -12.72 2.18 -0.85
CA PRO A 60 -13.15 1.09 -1.71
C PRO A 60 -13.54 1.54 -3.13
N LEU A 61 -14.21 2.69 -3.27
CA LEU A 61 -14.57 3.26 -4.57
C LEU A 61 -13.32 3.56 -5.42
N ALA A 62 -12.30 4.16 -4.82
CA ALA A 62 -11.04 4.49 -5.47
C ALA A 62 -10.33 3.22 -5.99
N PHE A 63 -10.27 2.15 -5.19
CA PHE A 63 -9.75 0.87 -5.64
C PHE A 63 -10.57 0.29 -6.79
N ASP A 64 -11.90 0.34 -6.71
CA ASP A 64 -12.78 -0.15 -7.77
C ASP A 64 -12.52 0.57 -9.10
N LEU A 65 -12.32 1.90 -9.06
CA LEU A 65 -11.98 2.70 -10.23
C LEU A 65 -10.62 2.31 -10.84
N LEU A 66 -9.58 2.10 -10.03
CA LEU A 66 -8.27 1.65 -10.53
C LEU A 66 -8.35 0.23 -11.12
N TRP A 67 -9.06 -0.68 -10.47
CA TRP A 67 -9.28 -2.03 -10.99
C TRP A 67 -10.04 -2.03 -12.32
N ASP A 68 -11.07 -1.17 -12.45
CA ASP A 68 -11.81 -1.00 -13.70
C ASP A 68 -10.93 -0.40 -14.80
N ALA A 69 -10.12 0.61 -14.47
CA ALA A 69 -9.18 1.24 -15.41
C ALA A 69 -8.15 0.25 -15.97
N MET A 70 -7.76 -0.77 -15.20
CA MET A 70 -6.75 -1.76 -15.59
C MET A 70 -7.34 -3.07 -16.13
N ALA A 71 -8.67 -3.22 -16.15
CA ALA A 71 -9.36 -4.51 -16.30
C ALA A 71 -9.02 -5.25 -17.60
N SER A 72 -8.77 -4.52 -18.69
CA SER A 72 -8.53 -5.06 -20.04
C SER A 72 -7.10 -5.56 -20.29
N GLY A 73 -6.17 -5.37 -19.35
CA GLY A 73 -4.75 -5.66 -19.57
C GLY A 73 -3.91 -4.45 -19.98
N GLU A 74 -4.51 -3.26 -20.00
CA GLU A 74 -3.87 -1.96 -20.19
C GLU A 74 -4.52 -0.96 -19.22
N THR A 75 -3.82 0.12 -18.89
CA THR A 75 -4.36 1.19 -18.04
C THR A 75 -5.11 2.20 -18.90
N VAL A 76 -6.42 2.36 -18.66
CA VAL A 76 -7.28 3.30 -19.38
C VAL A 76 -7.66 4.46 -18.47
N ILE A 77 -7.00 5.61 -18.66
CA ILE A 77 -7.25 6.81 -17.87
C ILE A 77 -8.30 7.69 -18.55
N THR A 78 -9.42 7.93 -17.87
CA THR A 78 -10.45 8.88 -18.32
C THR A 78 -10.32 10.21 -17.61
N GLU A 79 -10.97 11.24 -18.15
CA GLU A 79 -11.01 12.56 -17.52
C GLU A 79 -11.71 12.51 -16.15
N GLU A 80 -12.75 11.69 -16.02
CA GLU A 80 -13.44 11.49 -14.75
C GLU A 80 -12.53 10.83 -13.70
N LEU A 81 -11.67 9.90 -14.11
CA LEU A 81 -10.70 9.28 -13.22
C LEU A 81 -9.64 10.27 -12.74
N ARG A 82 -9.15 11.14 -13.64
CA ARG A 82 -8.22 12.23 -13.29
C ARG A 82 -8.84 13.20 -12.29
N GLN A 83 -10.07 13.66 -12.55
CA GLN A 83 -10.78 14.55 -11.63
C GLN A 83 -11.03 13.91 -10.26
N PHE A 84 -11.33 12.60 -10.23
CA PHE A 84 -11.48 11.86 -8.99
C PHE A 84 -10.14 11.79 -8.21
N GLU A 85 -9.04 11.49 -8.90
CA GLU A 85 -7.69 11.48 -8.33
C GLU A 85 -7.34 12.84 -7.73
N GLU A 86 -7.49 13.94 -8.49
CA GLU A 86 -7.15 15.28 -8.02
C GLU A 86 -7.92 15.66 -6.73
N CYS A 87 -9.19 15.27 -6.64
CA CYS A 87 -10.01 15.48 -5.45
C CYS A 87 -9.56 14.61 -4.27
N LEU A 88 -9.24 13.33 -4.53
CA LEU A 88 -8.76 12.42 -3.50
C LEU A 88 -7.40 12.87 -2.95
N GLN A 89 -6.49 13.29 -3.81
CA GLN A 89 -5.16 13.78 -3.44
C GLN A 89 -5.25 15.08 -2.62
N ALA A 90 -6.11 16.02 -3.03
CA ALA A 90 -6.35 17.24 -2.25
C ALA A 90 -6.90 16.92 -0.85
N ALA A 91 -7.85 15.98 -0.75
CA ALA A 91 -8.38 15.52 0.53
C ALA A 91 -7.31 14.84 1.40
N ALA A 92 -6.47 13.98 0.82
CA ALA A 92 -5.37 13.35 1.52
C ALA A 92 -4.37 14.38 2.08
N CYS A 93 -3.96 15.37 1.27
CA CYS A 93 -3.11 16.48 1.70
C CYS A 93 -3.71 17.26 2.88
N MET A 94 -5.00 17.60 2.80
CA MET A 94 -5.68 18.30 3.89
C MET A 94 -5.70 17.47 5.19
N ILE A 95 -5.98 16.18 5.10
CA ILE A 95 -6.08 15.30 6.28
C ILE A 95 -4.73 15.08 6.96
N VAL A 96 -3.69 14.86 6.15
CA VAL A 96 -2.39 14.40 6.64
C VAL A 96 -1.51 15.59 7.04
N ASN A 97 -1.51 16.63 6.21
CA ASN A 97 -0.63 17.78 6.36
C ASN A 97 -1.31 19.01 6.98
N CYS A 98 -2.63 18.96 7.18
CA CYS A 98 -3.45 20.14 7.50
C CYS A 98 -3.23 21.28 6.48
N ASP A 99 -3.00 20.92 5.21
CA ASP A 99 -2.69 21.83 4.12
C ASP A 99 -3.90 21.97 3.19
N ASP A 100 -4.57 23.12 3.27
CA ASP A 100 -5.73 23.46 2.46
C ASP A 100 -5.35 24.12 1.12
N SER A 101 -4.06 24.29 0.80
CA SER A 101 -3.64 24.95 -0.44
C SER A 101 -4.05 24.20 -1.71
N TYR A 102 -4.36 22.91 -1.59
CA TYR A 102 -4.87 22.07 -2.67
C TYR A 102 -6.40 22.11 -2.82
N MET A 103 -7.13 22.71 -1.87
CA MET A 103 -8.58 22.93 -1.90
C MET A 103 -8.93 24.21 -2.68
N ASP A 104 -8.43 24.32 -3.90
CA ASP A 104 -8.50 25.54 -4.72
C ASP A 104 -9.79 25.65 -5.55
N THR A 105 -10.67 24.65 -5.48
CA THR A 105 -11.93 24.58 -6.23
C THR A 105 -13.08 24.08 -5.35
N PRO A 106 -14.32 24.55 -5.57
CA PRO A 106 -15.49 24.06 -4.86
C PRO A 106 -15.69 22.54 -4.98
N GLU A 107 -15.32 21.95 -6.12
CA GLU A 107 -15.45 20.52 -6.36
C GLU A 107 -14.60 19.69 -5.38
N LYS A 108 -13.39 20.14 -5.06
CA LYS A 108 -12.51 19.48 -4.08
C LYS A 108 -13.02 19.64 -2.64
N GLU A 109 -13.52 20.82 -2.29
CA GLU A 109 -14.16 21.05 -0.99
C GLU A 109 -15.41 20.17 -0.82
N ASP A 110 -16.29 20.14 -1.83
CA ASP A 110 -17.50 19.30 -1.83
C ASP A 110 -17.16 17.81 -1.73
N PHE A 111 -16.10 17.36 -2.43
CA PHE A 111 -15.61 15.99 -2.34
C PHE A 111 -15.11 15.65 -0.93
N TYR A 112 -14.29 16.53 -0.34
CA TYR A 112 -13.79 16.37 1.02
C TYR A 112 -14.93 16.24 2.02
N HIS A 113 -15.87 17.19 2.00
CA HIS A 113 -17.01 17.20 2.92
C HIS A 113 -17.90 15.96 2.75
N LYS A 114 -18.10 15.51 1.50
CA LYS A 114 -18.90 14.33 1.21
C LYS A 114 -18.33 13.05 1.83
N TYR A 115 -17.02 12.87 1.83
CA TYR A 115 -16.40 11.57 2.15
C TYR A 115 -15.61 11.53 3.46
N PHE A 116 -15.20 12.69 4.00
CA PHE A 116 -14.25 12.73 5.11
C PHE A 116 -14.70 13.54 6.34
N ASP A 117 -15.77 14.32 6.29
CA ASP A 117 -16.24 15.13 7.44
C ASP A 117 -16.52 14.28 8.69
N ASP A 118 -17.13 13.11 8.50
CA ASP A 118 -17.49 12.19 9.58
C ASP A 118 -16.37 11.17 9.89
N TRP A 119 -15.22 11.28 9.22
CA TRP A 119 -14.13 10.34 9.40
C TRP A 119 -13.18 10.76 10.53
N ASP A 120 -13.01 9.88 11.53
CA ASP A 120 -12.00 10.04 12.57
C ASP A 120 -10.60 9.72 12.01
N HIS A 121 -10.02 10.69 11.33
CA HIS A 121 -8.68 10.65 10.74
C HIS A 121 -7.54 10.57 11.78
N ARG A 122 -7.85 10.61 13.09
CA ARG A 122 -6.88 10.31 14.16
C ARG A 122 -6.65 8.81 14.32
N SER A 123 -7.45 7.98 13.67
CA SER A 123 -7.17 6.55 13.52
C SER A 123 -5.98 6.33 12.57
N CYS A 124 -5.27 5.21 12.72
CA CYS A 124 -4.03 4.81 12.04
C CYS A 124 -4.11 4.73 10.49
N ASN A 125 -5.21 5.21 9.88
CA ASN A 125 -5.52 5.12 8.46
C ASN A 125 -5.12 6.38 7.67
N SER A 126 -4.73 7.48 8.30
CA SER A 126 -4.30 8.71 7.60
C SER A 126 -3.00 8.51 6.82
N GLY A 127 -2.03 7.81 7.39
CA GLY A 127 -0.80 7.43 6.67
C GLY A 127 -1.07 6.51 5.48
N PHE A 128 -1.98 5.54 5.64
CA PHE A 128 -2.41 4.71 4.50
C PHE A 128 -3.09 5.54 3.41
N LEU A 129 -3.96 6.50 3.77
CA LEU A 129 -4.60 7.39 2.80
C LEU A 129 -3.57 8.22 2.02
N GLU A 130 -2.55 8.76 2.68
CA GLU A 130 -1.45 9.48 2.02
C GLU A 130 -0.75 8.60 0.97
N MET A 131 -0.28 7.43 1.40
CA MET A 131 0.44 6.49 0.54
C MET A 131 -0.43 5.98 -0.62
N PHE A 132 -1.72 5.75 -0.37
CA PHE A 132 -2.64 5.33 -1.42
C PHE A 132 -2.95 6.48 -2.40
N GLY A 133 -3.07 7.72 -1.91
CA GLY A 133 -3.19 8.90 -2.77
C GLY A 133 -2.01 9.01 -3.74
N HIS A 134 -0.79 8.84 -3.25
CA HIS A 134 0.41 8.81 -4.10
C HIS A 134 0.41 7.67 -5.12
N LEU A 135 0.01 6.46 -4.73
CA LEU A 135 -0.15 5.37 -5.71
C LEU A 135 -1.18 5.70 -6.78
N PHE A 136 -2.34 6.25 -6.38
CA PHE A 136 -3.40 6.62 -7.30
C PHE A 136 -2.90 7.65 -8.32
N PHE A 137 -2.24 8.71 -7.82
CA PHE A 137 -1.58 9.73 -8.63
C PHE A 137 -0.58 9.10 -9.61
N ASP A 138 0.32 8.23 -9.14
CA ASP A 138 1.37 7.65 -9.98
C ASP A 138 0.83 6.75 -11.10
N ILE A 139 -0.27 6.03 -10.85
CA ILE A 139 -0.96 5.23 -11.88
C ILE A 139 -1.69 6.14 -12.87
N VAL A 140 -2.41 7.17 -12.39
CA VAL A 140 -3.23 8.05 -13.23
C VAL A 140 -2.40 8.99 -14.10
N GLU A 141 -1.30 9.51 -13.54
CA GLU A 141 -0.35 10.37 -14.24
C GLU A 141 0.76 9.58 -14.97
N GLU A 142 0.73 8.25 -14.89
CA GLU A 142 1.68 7.35 -15.58
C GLU A 142 3.15 7.65 -15.21
N ASN A 143 3.42 7.94 -13.93
CA ASN A 143 4.75 8.36 -13.45
C ASN A 143 5.75 7.19 -13.32
N GLY A 144 5.27 5.95 -13.24
CA GLY A 144 6.11 4.75 -13.12
C GLY A 144 6.73 4.51 -11.74
N GLU A 145 6.33 5.26 -10.72
CA GLU A 145 6.85 5.21 -9.34
C GLU A 145 6.10 4.20 -8.44
N SER A 146 5.14 3.45 -8.99
CA SER A 146 4.33 2.45 -8.26
C SER A 146 5.14 1.42 -7.45
N PRO A 147 6.32 0.93 -7.89
CA PRO A 147 7.16 0.03 -7.07
C PRO A 147 7.70 0.69 -5.80
N ASP A 148 8.09 1.97 -5.86
CA ASP A 148 8.56 2.73 -4.71
C ASP A 148 7.46 2.84 -3.65
N ARG A 149 6.19 2.99 -4.09
CA ARG A 149 5.02 3.00 -3.19
C ARG A 149 4.83 1.71 -2.41
N VAL A 150 5.13 0.56 -3.02
CA VAL A 150 5.09 -0.71 -2.27
C VAL A 150 6.19 -0.76 -1.21
N GLY A 151 7.38 -0.23 -1.52
CA GLY A 151 8.45 -0.09 -0.54
C GLY A 151 8.05 0.80 0.64
N GLU A 152 7.50 1.99 0.36
CA GLU A 152 7.00 2.93 1.36
C GLU A 152 5.91 2.29 2.24
N LEU A 153 4.97 1.55 1.65
CA LEU A 153 3.93 0.82 2.39
C LEU A 153 4.53 -0.20 3.37
N LEU A 154 5.58 -0.91 2.97
CA LEU A 154 6.24 -1.88 3.84
C LEU A 154 6.97 -1.19 4.99
N GLU A 155 7.76 -0.17 4.71
CA GLU A 155 8.58 0.53 5.70
C GLU A 155 7.76 1.39 6.67
N CYS A 156 6.70 2.05 6.19
CA CYS A 156 5.92 2.98 6.99
C CYS A 156 4.75 2.30 7.70
N TRP A 157 4.08 1.36 7.04
CA TRP A 157 2.86 0.75 7.58
C TRP A 157 3.08 -0.69 8.06
N ALA A 158 3.62 -1.58 7.23
CA ALA A 158 3.76 -2.99 7.64
C ALA A 158 4.76 -3.15 8.81
N ASP A 159 5.90 -2.47 8.75
CA ASP A 159 6.93 -2.48 9.80
C ASP A 159 6.40 -1.95 11.13
N SER A 160 5.69 -0.81 11.09
CA SER A 160 5.07 -0.18 12.25
C SER A 160 4.02 -1.10 12.87
N TYR A 161 3.13 -1.65 12.04
CA TYR A 161 2.09 -2.59 12.46
C TYR A 161 2.70 -3.82 13.13
N ILE A 162 3.70 -4.47 12.52
CA ILE A 162 4.34 -5.67 13.10
C ILE A 162 5.07 -5.33 14.40
N ALA A 163 5.74 -4.18 14.46
CA ALA A 163 6.44 -3.77 15.67
C ALA A 163 5.47 -3.53 16.84
N GLU A 164 4.35 -2.85 16.62
CA GLU A 164 3.29 -2.69 17.62
C GLU A 164 2.83 -4.06 18.14
N GLU A 165 2.58 -4.99 17.22
CA GLU A 165 2.13 -6.36 17.54
C GLU A 165 3.19 -7.21 18.25
N LEU A 166 4.48 -6.93 18.02
CA LEU A 166 5.57 -7.52 18.80
C LEU A 166 5.75 -6.86 20.17
N GLY A 167 4.85 -5.95 20.57
CA GLY A 167 4.86 -5.23 21.83
C GLY A 167 5.97 -4.17 21.91
N MET A 168 6.44 -3.69 20.76
CA MET A 168 7.46 -2.63 20.69
C MET A 168 6.77 -1.28 20.82
N ASP A 169 7.23 -0.47 21.78
CA ASP A 169 6.68 0.87 22.01
C ASP A 169 7.04 1.81 20.86
N GLU A 170 6.06 2.12 20.00
CA GLU A 170 6.21 3.04 18.88
C GLU A 170 6.52 4.48 19.32
N SER A 171 6.08 4.85 20.53
CA SER A 171 6.26 6.19 21.10
C SER A 171 7.59 6.34 21.84
N ALA A 172 8.35 5.25 21.98
CA ALA A 172 9.65 5.29 22.63
C ALA A 172 10.62 6.17 21.83
N PRO A 173 11.30 7.14 22.46
CA PRO A 173 12.35 7.90 21.81
C PRO A 173 13.56 6.99 21.59
N LEU A 174 13.58 6.29 20.45
CA LEU A 174 14.67 5.42 20.05
C LEU A 174 15.79 6.26 19.40
N ASN A 175 17.04 6.00 19.77
CA ASN A 175 18.19 6.49 19.02
C ASN A 175 18.37 5.67 17.73
N GLY A 176 19.24 6.12 16.80
CA GLY A 176 19.45 5.46 15.51
C GLY A 176 19.77 3.96 15.63
N PHE A 177 20.63 3.56 16.57
CA PHE A 177 20.95 2.14 16.78
C PHE A 177 19.75 1.32 17.27
N GLN A 178 18.87 1.93 18.08
CA GLN A 178 17.66 1.26 18.55
C GLN A 178 16.61 1.14 17.43
N TRP A 179 16.54 2.12 16.53
CA TRP A 179 15.73 2.03 15.31
C TRP A 179 16.22 0.92 14.37
N ASP A 180 17.52 0.89 14.10
CA ASP A 180 18.12 -0.16 13.25
C ASP A 180 17.86 -1.55 13.84
N LYS A 181 17.97 -1.68 15.16
CA LYS A 181 17.67 -2.94 15.85
C LYS A 181 16.19 -3.31 15.75
N ARG A 182 15.28 -2.38 16.00
CA ARG A 182 13.82 -2.60 15.88
C ARG A 182 13.48 -3.11 14.49
N ARG A 183 13.97 -2.43 13.45
CA ARG A 183 13.77 -2.81 12.05
C ARG A 183 14.31 -4.21 11.76
N ALA A 184 15.54 -4.50 12.19
CA ALA A 184 16.13 -5.83 12.03
C ALA A 184 15.32 -6.93 12.75
N ASP A 185 14.80 -6.65 13.95
CA ASP A 185 13.96 -7.58 14.71
C ASP A 185 12.62 -7.83 13.98
N VAL A 186 11.99 -6.79 13.40
CA VAL A 186 10.79 -6.90 12.56
C VAL A 186 11.06 -7.74 11.31
N HIS A 187 12.10 -7.42 10.54
CA HIS A 187 12.48 -8.14 9.32
C HIS A 187 12.88 -9.61 9.57
N ALA A 188 13.36 -9.90 10.78
CA ALA A 188 13.68 -11.25 11.22
C ALA A 188 12.44 -12.04 11.69
N SER A 189 11.31 -11.37 11.94
CA SER A 189 10.09 -12.03 12.42
C SER A 189 9.49 -12.98 11.37
N PRO A 190 8.84 -14.08 11.82
CA PRO A 190 8.09 -14.95 10.92
C PRO A 190 7.00 -14.22 10.13
N ILE A 191 6.31 -13.27 10.78
CA ILE A 191 5.22 -12.46 10.19
C ILE A 191 5.73 -11.68 8.97
N PHE A 192 6.85 -10.96 9.13
CA PHE A 192 7.43 -10.20 8.03
C PHE A 192 7.90 -11.12 6.90
N CYS A 193 8.48 -12.28 7.22
CA CYS A 193 8.88 -13.25 6.21
C CYS A 193 7.68 -13.77 5.40
N ASP A 194 6.55 -14.02 6.06
CA ASP A 194 5.31 -14.46 5.43
C ASP A 194 4.71 -13.36 4.52
N ILE A 195 4.79 -12.10 4.93
CA ILE A 195 4.41 -10.96 4.07
C ILE A 195 5.28 -10.93 2.81
N ILE A 196 6.61 -11.01 2.95
CA ILE A 196 7.49 -11.00 1.77
C ILE A 196 7.19 -12.17 0.84
N ALA A 197 6.97 -13.38 1.38
CA ALA A 197 6.60 -14.54 0.57
C ALA A 197 5.30 -14.32 -0.23
N ARG A 198 4.29 -13.69 0.38
CA ARG A 198 3.03 -13.30 -0.28
C ARG A 198 3.26 -12.25 -1.36
N LEU A 199 4.07 -11.23 -1.10
CA LEU A 199 4.39 -10.22 -2.11
C LEU A 199 5.10 -10.84 -3.31
N GLN A 200 5.99 -11.80 -3.09
CA GLN A 200 6.63 -12.55 -4.16
C GLN A 200 5.64 -13.40 -4.96
N GLU A 201 4.59 -13.95 -4.33
CA GLU A 201 3.47 -14.58 -5.05
C GLU A 201 2.66 -13.56 -5.85
N ASP A 202 2.38 -12.40 -5.28
CA ASP A 202 1.63 -11.32 -5.93
C ASP A 202 2.38 -10.80 -7.16
N MET A 203 3.71 -10.66 -7.08
CA MET A 203 4.56 -10.37 -8.25
C MET A 203 4.38 -11.42 -9.35
N ARG A 204 4.40 -12.71 -9.01
CA ARG A 204 4.23 -13.81 -9.99
C ARG A 204 2.84 -13.76 -10.63
N GLU A 205 1.80 -13.42 -9.87
CA GLU A 205 0.44 -13.26 -10.38
C GLU A 205 0.33 -12.05 -11.32
N ALA A 206 0.91 -10.90 -10.96
CA ALA A 206 0.95 -9.72 -11.82
C ALA A 206 1.67 -9.99 -13.16
N MET A 207 2.75 -10.78 -13.13
CA MET A 207 3.48 -11.21 -14.35
C MET A 207 2.85 -12.39 -15.09
N SER A 208 1.76 -12.98 -14.58
CA SER A 208 1.18 -14.21 -15.17
C SER A 208 0.52 -13.98 -16.53
N GLY A 209 0.26 -12.72 -16.90
CA GLY A 209 -0.46 -12.34 -18.11
C GLY A 209 -1.98 -12.49 -17.99
N LYS A 210 -2.51 -12.77 -16.79
CA LYS A 210 -3.95 -12.73 -16.53
C LYS A 210 -4.45 -11.28 -16.57
N PRO A 211 -5.66 -11.02 -17.11
CA PRO A 211 -6.28 -9.69 -17.03
C PRO A 211 -6.49 -9.26 -15.57
N ALA A 212 -6.31 -7.97 -15.28
CA ALA A 212 -6.54 -7.43 -13.94
C ALA A 212 -7.96 -7.74 -13.43
N GLY A 213 -8.96 -7.76 -14.31
CA GLY A 213 -10.33 -8.14 -13.95
C GLY A 213 -10.45 -9.54 -13.34
N GLU A 214 -9.67 -10.52 -13.82
CA GLU A 214 -9.64 -11.87 -13.25
C GLU A 214 -8.91 -11.90 -11.90
N LEU A 215 -7.86 -11.09 -11.75
CA LEU A 215 -7.10 -10.99 -10.50
C LEU A 215 -7.91 -10.28 -9.40
N ARG A 216 -8.72 -9.28 -9.76
CA ARG A 216 -9.56 -8.53 -8.83
C ARG A 216 -10.44 -9.44 -7.98
N GLU A 217 -11.13 -10.39 -8.59
CA GLU A 217 -12.04 -11.33 -7.87
C GLU A 217 -11.29 -12.10 -6.77
N ARG A 218 -10.03 -12.45 -7.01
CA ARG A 218 -9.19 -13.15 -6.03
C ARG A 218 -8.76 -12.22 -4.90
N TYR A 219 -8.34 -11.00 -5.20
CA TYR A 219 -7.74 -10.09 -4.21
C TYR A 219 -8.75 -9.30 -3.39
N GLN A 220 -10.02 -9.26 -3.79
CA GLN A 220 -11.10 -8.58 -3.05
C GLN A 220 -11.27 -9.07 -1.60
N THR A 221 -10.84 -10.28 -1.26
CA THR A 221 -11.01 -10.85 0.08
C THR A 221 -9.70 -11.16 0.80
N LEU A 222 -8.56 -10.98 0.13
CA LEU A 222 -7.26 -11.33 0.70
C LEU A 222 -6.67 -10.14 1.46
N GLY A 223 -6.34 -10.35 2.73
CA GLY A 223 -5.54 -9.41 3.51
C GLY A 223 -4.04 -9.55 3.22
N LEU A 224 -3.27 -8.54 3.62
CA LEU A 224 -1.81 -8.61 3.63
C LEU A 224 -1.37 -9.63 4.70
N PHE A 225 -1.95 -9.51 5.89
CA PHE A 225 -1.85 -10.47 6.98
C PHE A 225 -2.91 -11.58 6.83
N SER A 226 -2.60 -12.78 7.29
CA SER A 226 -3.56 -13.88 7.44
C SER A 226 -4.57 -13.63 8.55
N GLU A 227 -5.69 -14.34 8.51
CA GLU A 227 -6.62 -14.41 9.63
C GLU A 227 -5.98 -15.00 10.91
N GLU A 228 -4.91 -15.78 10.79
CA GLU A 228 -4.20 -16.31 11.95
C GLU A 228 -3.35 -15.23 12.60
N GLU A 229 -2.55 -14.51 11.82
CA GLU A 229 -1.77 -13.35 12.27
C GLU A 229 -2.70 -12.30 12.88
N LEU A 230 -3.77 -11.92 12.17
CA LEU A 230 -4.79 -10.98 12.68
C LEU A 230 -5.47 -11.47 13.97
N ARG A 231 -5.60 -12.79 14.19
CA ARG A 231 -6.11 -13.34 15.45
C ARG A 231 -5.08 -13.30 16.57
N GLN A 232 -3.80 -13.52 16.25
CA GLN A 232 -2.71 -13.40 17.22
C GLN A 232 -2.59 -11.95 17.72
N PHE A 233 -2.83 -10.98 16.85
CA PHE A 233 -2.79 -9.55 17.15
C PHE A 233 -3.94 -9.07 18.05
N ARG A 234 -5.11 -9.68 17.91
CA ARG A 234 -6.33 -9.28 18.66
C ARG A 234 -6.52 -10.04 19.98
N ALA A 235 -5.60 -10.94 20.35
CA ALA A 235 -5.71 -11.85 21.50
C ALA A 235 -4.96 -11.34 22.73
#